data_AF-A0A2D7X1N2-F1
#
_entry.id   AF-A0A2D7X1N2-F1
#
_cell.length_a   1.000
_cell.length_b   1.000
_cell.length_c   1.000
_cell.angle_alpha   90.00
_cell.angle_beta   90.00
_cell.angle_gamma   90.00
#
_symmetry.space_group_name_H-M   'P 1'
#
loop_
_entity.id
_entity.type
_entity.pdbx_description
1 polymer ?
#
loop_
_entity_poly.entity_id
_entity_poly.type
_entity_poly.pdbx_seq_one_letter_code
_entity_poly.pdbx_strand_id
1 'polypeptide(L)'
;MQTSSKNDIGQRCVHCGEDTSFGSGRFVNRIPADSYCEALDKDGNVIFEEGEYRDGYACAECMMFECDRCDEMIAMDEDVTPYDCGDDESEFTDGAYRVHYDCLTEIEKLHFEEING
;
A
#
# COMPACT_ATOMS: atom_id res chain seq x y z
N MET A 1 22.88 16.50 -12.58
CA MET A 1 23.46 16.68 -11.23
C MET A 1 22.28 16.88 -10.30
N GLN A 2 21.90 15.85 -9.54
CA GLN A 2 20.80 15.93 -8.59
C GLN A 2 21.28 16.78 -7.41
N THR A 3 20.58 17.89 -7.16
CA THR A 3 20.71 18.64 -5.92
C THR A 3 19.98 17.83 -4.87
N SER A 4 20.69 17.07 -4.02
CA SER A 4 20.05 16.46 -2.85
C SER A 4 19.46 17.58 -2.01
N SER A 5 18.13 17.63 -2.00
CA SER A 5 17.35 18.30 -0.97
C SER A 5 17.83 17.79 0.38
N LYS A 6 17.90 18.65 1.42
CA LYS A 6 18.32 18.23 2.77
C LYS A 6 17.48 17.07 3.36
N ASN A 7 16.38 16.72 2.70
CA ASN A 7 15.38 15.77 3.15
C ASN A 7 15.25 14.56 2.21
N ASP A 8 16.16 14.40 1.24
CA ASP A 8 16.26 13.21 0.39
C ASP A 8 16.91 12.07 1.20
N ILE A 9 16.13 11.02 1.46
CA ILE A 9 16.58 9.82 2.20
C ILE A 9 17.10 8.71 1.26
N GLY A 10 17.28 9.02 -0.02
CA GLY A 10 17.84 8.15 -1.04
C GLY A 10 16.91 7.01 -1.42
N GLN A 11 17.40 5.78 -1.32
CA GLN A 11 16.65 4.57 -1.69
C GLN A 11 15.87 3.98 -0.51
N ARG A 12 15.69 4.72 0.59
CA ARG A 12 15.01 4.23 1.78
C ARG A 12 13.51 4.42 1.69
N CYS A 13 12.76 3.55 2.36
CA CYS A 13 11.33 3.68 2.52
C CYS A 13 11.00 4.89 3.41
N VAL A 14 10.09 5.77 2.99
CA VAL A 14 9.63 6.92 3.78
C VAL A 14 8.77 6.49 4.98
N HIS A 15 8.26 5.26 5.02
CA HIS A 15 7.41 4.77 6.11
C HIS A 15 8.13 3.87 7.12
N CYS A 16 9.07 3.03 6.68
CA CYS A 16 9.80 2.12 7.59
C CYS A 16 11.31 2.33 7.61
N GLY A 17 11.85 3.23 6.78
CA GLY A 17 13.29 3.50 6.71
C GLY A 17 14.14 2.36 6.16
N GLU A 18 13.57 1.22 5.77
CA GLU A 18 14.31 0.10 5.19
C GLU A 18 14.83 0.43 3.79
N ASP A 19 15.94 -0.19 3.39
CA ASP A 19 16.50 -0.02 2.05
C ASP A 19 15.61 -0.68 1.00
N THR A 20 15.33 0.05 -0.09
CA THR A 20 14.57 -0.45 -1.24
C THR A 20 15.43 -0.55 -2.50
N SER A 21 16.74 -0.33 -2.40
CA SER A 21 17.67 -0.39 -3.55
C SER A 21 17.67 -1.75 -4.26
N PHE A 22 18.17 -1.82 -5.49
CA PHE A 22 18.27 -3.07 -6.23
C PHE A 22 19.12 -4.09 -5.45
N GLY A 23 18.57 -5.29 -5.23
CA GLY A 23 19.22 -6.33 -4.41
C GLY A 23 18.84 -6.31 -2.92
N SER A 24 18.09 -5.31 -2.44
CA SER A 24 17.54 -5.27 -1.06
C SER A 24 16.43 -6.29 -0.82
N GLY A 25 15.82 -6.83 -1.89
CA GLY A 25 14.56 -7.58 -1.83
C GLY A 25 13.31 -6.70 -1.77
N ARG A 26 13.45 -5.37 -1.71
CA ARG A 26 12.35 -4.38 -1.63
C ARG A 26 12.29 -3.43 -2.82
N PHE A 27 13.03 -3.76 -3.87
CA PHE A 27 13.07 -2.97 -5.10
C PHE A 27 11.81 -3.10 -5.96
N VAL A 28 11.17 -4.26 -5.94
CA VAL A 28 9.96 -4.53 -6.72
C VAL A 28 8.77 -3.84 -6.05
N ASN A 29 7.87 -3.27 -6.86
CA ASN A 29 6.65 -2.56 -6.44
C ASN A 29 6.88 -1.43 -5.42
N ARG A 30 8.10 -0.88 -5.35
CA ARG A 30 8.33 0.40 -4.69
C ARG A 30 7.91 1.55 -5.59
N ILE A 31 7.40 2.62 -5.00
CA ILE A 31 7.02 3.85 -5.70
C ILE A 31 7.82 5.03 -5.16
N PRO A 32 8.23 6.02 -5.98
CA PRO A 32 8.71 7.29 -5.45
C PRO A 32 7.63 7.91 -4.54
N ALA A 33 8.02 8.35 -3.36
CA ALA A 33 7.09 8.86 -2.37
C ALA A 33 7.76 9.90 -1.48
N ASP A 34 6.94 10.78 -0.93
CA ASP A 34 7.32 11.64 0.18
C ASP A 34 6.38 11.43 1.37
N SER A 35 6.80 11.89 2.55
CA SER A 35 5.95 11.85 3.73
C SER A 35 6.33 12.92 4.74
N TYR A 36 5.35 13.25 5.57
CA TYR A 36 5.48 14.11 6.75
C TYR A 36 4.97 13.41 8.01
N CYS A 37 4.42 12.19 7.90
CA CYS A 37 3.83 11.49 9.03
C CYS A 37 4.92 10.90 9.92
N GLU A 38 4.63 10.71 11.20
CA GLU A 38 5.45 9.87 12.08
C GLU A 38 5.61 8.46 11.48
N ALA A 39 6.81 7.88 11.63
CA ALA A 39 7.09 6.53 11.20
C ALA A 39 7.87 5.78 12.28
N LEU A 40 7.53 4.50 12.43
CA LEU A 40 8.09 3.61 13.43
C LEU A 40 8.93 2.53 12.76
N ASP A 41 9.99 2.10 13.44
CA ASP A 41 10.63 0.83 13.10
C ASP A 41 9.76 -0.36 13.56
N LYS A 42 10.21 -1.57 13.20
CA LYS A 42 9.56 -2.83 13.60
C LYS A 42 9.49 -3.07 15.11
N ASP A 43 10.33 -2.38 15.89
CA ASP A 43 10.38 -2.48 17.34
C ASP A 43 9.51 -1.39 18.01
N GLY A 44 8.81 -0.57 17.21
CA GLY A 44 7.92 0.50 17.64
C GLY A 44 8.64 1.79 18.03
N ASN A 45 9.93 1.95 17.69
CA ASN A 45 10.66 3.20 17.94
C ASN A 45 10.41 4.19 16.81
N VAL A 46 10.20 5.46 17.17
CA VAL A 46 10.11 6.56 16.20
C VAL A 46 11.43 6.67 15.44
N ILE A 47 11.34 6.56 14.11
CA ILE A 47 12.47 6.75 13.18
C ILE A 47 12.35 8.02 12.35
N PHE A 48 11.13 8.56 12.21
CA PHE A 48 10.83 9.87 11.65
C PHE A 48 9.73 10.51 12.47
N GLU A 49 9.91 11.77 12.88
CA GLU A 49 8.96 12.50 13.72
C GLU A 49 7.80 13.07 12.89
N GLU A 50 6.64 13.29 13.53
CA GLU A 50 5.51 13.97 12.89
C GLU A 50 5.92 15.38 12.42
N GLY A 51 5.62 15.69 11.16
CA GLY A 51 6.00 16.93 10.48
C GLY A 51 7.39 16.92 9.85
N GLU A 52 8.18 15.85 10.01
CA GLU A 52 9.49 15.71 9.36
C GLU A 52 9.32 15.32 7.88
N TYR A 53 9.46 16.33 6.99
CA TYR A 53 9.44 16.08 5.55
C TYR A 53 10.62 15.21 5.11
N ARG A 54 10.34 14.20 4.29
CA ARG A 54 11.33 13.34 3.64
C ARG A 54 10.86 12.89 2.26
N ASP A 55 11.81 12.79 1.34
CA ASP A 55 11.61 12.38 -0.05
C ASP A 55 12.44 11.11 -0.32
N GLY A 56 11.82 10.08 -0.88
CA GLY A 56 12.42 8.76 -1.06
C GLY A 56 11.49 7.82 -1.83
N TYR A 57 11.30 6.61 -1.29
CA TYR A 57 10.41 5.60 -1.87
C TYR A 57 9.42 5.09 -0.83
N ALA A 58 8.31 4.49 -1.23
CA ALA A 58 7.49 3.65 -0.36
C ALA A 58 7.67 2.19 -0.80
N CYS A 59 7.96 1.28 0.13
CA CYS A 59 8.06 -0.15 -0.17
C CYS A 59 6.67 -0.78 -0.25
N ALA A 60 6.56 -1.90 -0.99
CA ALA A 60 5.30 -2.60 -1.19
C ALA A 60 4.60 -2.98 0.13
N GLU A 61 5.36 -3.46 1.13
CA GLU A 61 4.81 -3.87 2.44
C GLU A 61 4.14 -2.71 3.18
N CYS A 62 4.72 -1.50 3.16
CA CYS A 62 4.11 -0.34 3.82
C CYS A 62 2.94 0.25 3.04
N MET A 63 2.76 -0.14 1.77
CA MET A 63 1.67 0.30 0.91
C MET A 63 0.51 -0.70 0.87
N MET A 64 0.61 -1.82 1.60
CA MET A 64 -0.47 -2.79 1.68
C MET A 64 -1.69 -2.25 2.44
N PHE A 65 -2.86 -2.78 2.12
CA PHE A 65 -4.10 -2.50 2.82
C PHE A 65 -4.53 -3.69 3.66
N GLU A 66 -5.27 -3.46 4.74
CA GLU A 66 -5.96 -4.55 5.44
C GLU A 66 -7.13 -5.05 4.59
N CYS A 67 -7.40 -6.35 4.62
CA CYS A 67 -8.61 -6.92 4.03
C CYS A 67 -9.76 -6.84 5.02
N ASP A 68 -10.92 -6.34 4.59
CA ASP A 68 -12.08 -6.20 5.47
C ASP A 68 -12.77 -7.54 5.78
N ARG A 69 -12.37 -8.63 5.09
CA ARG A 69 -12.96 -9.97 5.24
C ARG A 69 -12.02 -11.03 5.82
N CYS A 70 -10.74 -10.73 5.98
CA CYS A 70 -9.77 -11.64 6.58
C CYS A 70 -8.65 -10.88 7.30
N ASP A 71 -7.84 -11.56 8.11
CA ASP A 71 -6.78 -10.92 8.90
C ASP A 71 -5.45 -10.73 8.12
N GLU A 72 -5.49 -10.79 6.79
CA GLU A 72 -4.30 -10.71 5.92
C GLU A 72 -4.23 -9.39 5.15
N MET A 73 -3.02 -8.98 4.80
CA MET A 73 -2.77 -7.77 4.03
C MET A 73 -2.98 -8.01 2.53
N ILE A 74 -3.45 -6.99 1.81
CA ILE A 74 -3.63 -6.96 0.36
C ILE A 74 -2.56 -6.08 -0.26
N ALA A 75 -1.90 -6.55 -1.31
CA ALA A 75 -1.01 -5.71 -2.10
C ALA A 75 -1.82 -4.60 -2.79
N MET A 76 -1.24 -3.39 -2.89
CA MET A 76 -1.93 -2.21 -3.45
C MET A 76 -2.42 -2.41 -4.90
N ASP A 77 -1.85 -3.35 -5.63
CA ASP A 77 -2.20 -3.71 -7.01
C ASP A 77 -3.13 -4.94 -7.10
N GLU A 78 -3.54 -5.50 -5.96
CA GLU A 78 -4.37 -6.71 -5.88
C GLU A 78 -5.68 -6.49 -5.09
N ASP A 79 -5.96 -5.27 -4.61
CA ASP A 79 -7.22 -4.98 -3.92
C ASP A 79 -8.40 -4.96 -4.87
N VAL A 80 -9.51 -5.51 -4.40
CA VAL A 80 -10.80 -5.46 -5.09
C VAL A 80 -11.76 -4.63 -4.25
N THR A 81 -12.39 -3.67 -4.90
CA THR A 81 -13.43 -2.79 -4.34
C THR A 81 -14.78 -3.04 -5.01
N PRO A 82 -15.90 -2.52 -4.46
CA PRO A 82 -17.21 -2.66 -5.09
C PRO A 82 -17.25 -2.18 -6.55
N TYR A 83 -16.49 -1.12 -6.86
CA TYR A 83 -16.37 -0.58 -8.21
C TYR A 83 -15.82 -1.60 -9.23
N ASP A 84 -14.87 -2.42 -8.82
CA ASP A 84 -14.27 -3.46 -9.68
C ASP A 84 -15.26 -4.61 -9.95
N CYS A 85 -16.28 -4.75 -9.10
CA CYS A 85 -17.42 -5.65 -9.27
C CYS A 85 -18.65 -4.96 -9.93
N GLY A 86 -18.49 -3.72 -10.44
CA GLY A 86 -19.56 -2.98 -11.11
C GLY A 86 -20.66 -2.47 -10.18
N ASP A 87 -20.35 -2.39 -8.89
CA ASP A 87 -21.22 -1.80 -7.88
C ASP A 87 -20.84 -0.32 -7.68
N ASP A 88 -21.81 0.57 -7.83
CA ASP A 88 -21.64 2.02 -7.65
C ASP A 88 -21.72 2.42 -6.16
N GLU A 89 -22.00 1.48 -5.26
CA GLU A 89 -22.00 1.70 -3.81
C GLU A 89 -20.57 1.88 -3.26
N SER A 90 -20.46 2.56 -2.12
CA SER A 90 -19.16 2.79 -1.49
C SER A 90 -18.58 1.56 -0.79
N GLU A 91 -19.41 0.57 -0.47
CA GLU A 91 -19.08 -0.64 0.29
C GLU A 91 -19.88 -1.82 -0.28
N PHE A 92 -19.35 -3.03 -0.16
CA PHE A 92 -20.08 -4.27 -0.39
C PHE A 92 -21.26 -4.38 0.59
N THR A 93 -22.20 -5.28 0.30
CA THR A 93 -23.42 -5.44 1.10
C THR A 93 -23.20 -5.81 2.58
N ASP A 94 -22.01 -6.32 2.92
CA ASP A 94 -21.58 -6.64 4.28
C ASP A 94 -20.79 -5.52 4.98
N GLY A 95 -20.63 -4.36 4.32
CA GLY A 95 -19.88 -3.20 4.81
C GLY A 95 -18.37 -3.25 4.53
N ALA A 96 -17.89 -4.28 3.81
CA ALA A 96 -16.50 -4.35 3.39
C ALA A 96 -16.23 -3.33 2.25
N TYR A 97 -15.03 -2.76 2.18
CA TYR A 97 -14.61 -1.90 1.08
C TYR A 97 -13.43 -2.50 0.30
N ARG A 98 -12.36 -2.92 0.96
CA ARG A 98 -11.17 -3.52 0.31
C ARG A 98 -11.07 -4.98 0.68
N VAL A 99 -11.08 -5.85 -0.32
CA VAL A 99 -10.97 -7.31 -0.12
C VAL A 99 -10.01 -7.94 -1.11
N HIS A 100 -9.42 -9.07 -0.74
CA HIS A 100 -8.74 -9.93 -1.72
C HIS A 100 -9.76 -10.46 -2.74
N TYR A 101 -9.33 -10.69 -3.99
CA TYR A 101 -10.13 -11.40 -4.98
C TYR A 101 -10.67 -12.74 -4.43
N ASP A 102 -9.85 -13.50 -3.69
CA ASP A 102 -10.27 -14.77 -3.12
C ASP A 102 -11.36 -14.64 -2.04
N CYS A 103 -11.45 -13.48 -1.39
CA CYS A 103 -12.44 -13.13 -0.36
C CYS A 103 -13.76 -12.58 -0.94
N LEU A 104 -13.86 -12.42 -2.25
CA LEU A 104 -15.13 -12.14 -2.92
C LEU A 104 -16.08 -13.34 -2.78
N THR A 105 -17.36 -13.05 -2.63
CA THR A 105 -18.44 -14.03 -2.76
C THR A 105 -18.53 -14.52 -4.20
N GLU A 106 -19.18 -15.66 -4.42
CA GLU A 106 -19.38 -16.20 -5.78
C GLU A 106 -20.07 -15.21 -6.72
N ILE A 107 -21.02 -14.41 -6.23
CA ILE A 107 -21.73 -13.41 -7.04
C ILE A 107 -20.81 -12.26 -7.41
N GLU A 108 -20.04 -11.75 -6.44
CA GLU A 108 -19.08 -10.66 -6.69
C GLU A 108 -17.96 -11.10 -7.64
N LYS A 109 -17.47 -12.35 -7.54
CA LYS A 109 -16.51 -12.93 -8.49
C LYS A 109 -17.05 -12.97 -9.90
N LEU A 110 -18.31 -13.42 -10.07
CA LEU A 110 -18.95 -13.44 -11.38
C LEU A 110 -19.00 -12.04 -11.99
N HIS A 111 -19.42 -11.03 -11.22
CA HIS A 111 -19.45 -9.65 -11.73
C HIS A 111 -18.04 -9.12 -12.04
N PHE A 112 -17.06 -9.38 -11.17
CA PHE A 112 -15.67 -8.99 -11.40
C PHE A 112 -15.13 -9.56 -12.71
N GLU A 113 -15.36 -10.85 -12.96
CA GLU A 113 -14.93 -11.53 -14.19
C GLU A 113 -15.68 -11.04 -15.45
N GLU A 114 -16.97 -10.74 -15.34
CA GLU A 114 -17.75 -10.17 -16.45
C GLU A 114 -17.22 -8.78 -16.87
N ILE A 115 -16.66 -8.02 -15.93
CA ILE A 115 -16.16 -6.66 -16.16
C ILE A 115 -14.70 -6.68 -16.62
N ASN A 116 -13.87 -7.57 -16.07
CA ASN A 116 -12.42 -7.56 -16.25
C ASN A 116 -11.86 -8.67 -17.16
N GLY A 117 -12.70 -9.61 -17.63
CA GLY A 117 -12.34 -10.71 -18.54
C GLY A 117 -12.48 -10.39 -20.02
#